data_AF-A0A7W0MHV7-F1
#
_entry.id   AF-A0A7W0MHV7-F1
#
_cell.length_a   1.000
_cell.length_b   1.000
_cell.length_c   1.000
_cell.angle_alpha   90.00
_cell.angle_beta   90.00
_cell.angle_gamma   90.00
#
_symmetry.space_group_name_H-M   'P 1'
#
loop_
_entity.id
_entity.type
_entity.pdbx_description
1 polymer ?
#
loop_
_entity_poly.entity_id
_entity_poly.type
_entity_poly.pdbx_seq_one_letter_code
_entity_poly.pdbx_strand_id
1 'polypeptide(L)'
;MRKQIVTQGSPEPSPLEPDWLDLEQLAQVEVTSEEALHPIESALMSGTGLGWRSAESGEQTIRLLFDVPQRIKRIRLLFDEQFGRGRTQEFVLNWSPGGEQPYREIVRQQYNFSPPDVTSEVEDYVVDLNGVAVLELVIIPDISGGLACASLAQLRLA
;
A
#
# COMPACT_ATOMS: atom_id res chain seq x y z
N MET A 1 -22.53 37.09 4.57
CA MET A 1 -21.55 36.20 3.90
C MET A 1 -21.92 36.11 2.43
N ARG A 2 -20.95 36.23 1.51
CA ARG A 2 -21.18 36.14 0.06
C ARG A 2 -20.75 34.77 -0.43
N LYS A 3 -21.66 34.03 -1.09
CA LYS A 3 -21.36 32.75 -1.75
C LYS A 3 -21.35 32.96 -3.27
N GLN A 4 -20.41 32.33 -3.95
CA GLN A 4 -20.39 32.20 -5.40
C GLN A 4 -20.42 30.71 -5.75
N ILE A 5 -21.28 30.35 -6.69
CA ILE A 5 -21.36 29.00 -7.24
C ILE A 5 -20.48 29.01 -8.49
N VAL A 6 -19.44 28.18 -8.48
CA VAL A 6 -18.57 27.97 -9.64
C VAL A 6 -19.23 26.95 -10.55
N THR A 7 -19.45 27.32 -11.81
CA THR A 7 -19.92 26.40 -12.85
C THR A 7 -18.71 25.58 -13.31
N GLN A 8 -18.80 24.25 -13.22
CA GLN A 8 -17.73 23.38 -13.69
C GLN A 8 -17.60 23.52 -15.21
N GLY A 9 -16.44 24.01 -15.64
CA GLY A 9 -16.03 23.96 -17.04
C GLY A 9 -15.87 22.50 -17.49
N SER A 10 -15.99 22.32 -18.80
CA SER A 10 -15.89 21.07 -19.57
C SER A 10 -14.81 20.11 -19.05
N PRO A 11 -14.95 18.78 -19.26
CA PRO A 11 -14.00 17.80 -18.78
C PRO A 11 -12.60 18.16 -19.26
N GLU A 12 -11.70 18.48 -18.33
CA GLU A 12 -10.27 18.46 -18.60
C GLU A 12 -9.92 17.08 -19.17
N PRO A 13 -9.00 16.98 -20.15
CA PRO A 13 -8.49 15.68 -20.55
C PRO A 13 -8.04 14.96 -19.29
N SER A 14 -8.52 13.72 -19.09
CA SER A 14 -8.12 12.88 -17.96
C SER A 14 -6.61 12.98 -17.78
N PRO A 15 -6.09 13.34 -16.58
CA PRO A 15 -4.66 13.32 -16.38
C PRO A 15 -4.16 11.95 -16.81
N LEU A 16 -3.18 11.92 -17.73
CA LEU A 16 -2.45 10.71 -18.08
C LEU A 16 -2.20 9.95 -16.78
N GLU A 17 -2.65 8.70 -16.68
CA GLU A 17 -2.39 7.91 -15.48
C GLU A 17 -0.89 8.00 -15.16
N PRO A 18 -0.51 8.15 -13.89
CA PRO A 18 0.89 8.22 -13.51
C PRO A 18 1.66 7.08 -14.16
N ASP A 19 2.88 7.36 -14.61
CA ASP A 19 3.78 6.32 -15.11
C ASP A 19 4.24 5.48 -13.91
N TRP A 20 3.42 4.50 -13.54
CA TRP A 20 3.66 3.64 -12.38
C TRP A 20 4.90 2.78 -12.64
N LEU A 21 5.76 2.66 -11.63
CA LEU A 21 6.96 1.85 -11.66
C LEU A 21 6.61 0.37 -11.88
N ASP A 22 7.40 -0.29 -12.72
CA ASP A 22 7.38 -1.74 -12.89
C ASP A 22 8.16 -2.41 -11.76
N LEU A 23 7.48 -2.68 -10.64
CA LEU A 23 8.12 -3.17 -9.43
C LEU A 23 8.72 -4.57 -9.59
N GLU A 24 8.20 -5.38 -10.50
CA GLU A 24 8.74 -6.73 -10.78
C GLU A 24 10.16 -6.65 -11.36
N GLN A 25 10.40 -5.66 -12.22
CA GLN A 25 11.69 -5.48 -12.89
C GLN A 25 12.67 -4.58 -12.11
N LEU A 26 12.18 -3.83 -11.12
CA LEU A 26 12.95 -2.81 -10.43
C LEU A 26 13.30 -3.14 -8.98
N ALA A 27 12.62 -4.12 -8.37
CA ALA A 27 12.79 -4.44 -6.97
C ALA A 27 12.72 -5.93 -6.66
N GLN A 28 13.51 -6.34 -5.69
CA GLN A 28 13.32 -7.60 -4.97
C GLN A 28 12.32 -7.37 -3.83
N VAL A 29 11.57 -8.41 -3.49
CA VAL A 29 10.50 -8.31 -2.50
C VAL A 29 10.78 -9.26 -1.35
N GLU A 30 10.73 -8.74 -0.13
CA GLU A 30 10.74 -9.55 1.10
C GLU A 30 9.36 -9.47 1.75
N VAL A 31 8.84 -10.63 2.14
CA VAL A 31 7.59 -10.74 2.90
C VAL A 31 7.84 -11.55 4.17
N THR A 32 7.18 -11.19 5.26
CA THR A 32 7.22 -11.99 6.50
C THR A 32 6.64 -13.38 6.28
N SER A 33 5.50 -13.46 5.59
CA SER A 33 4.86 -14.71 5.18
C SER A 33 3.92 -14.45 4.01
N GLU A 34 3.57 -15.50 3.26
CA GLU A 34 2.59 -15.39 2.17
C GLU A 34 1.79 -16.68 2.02
N GLU A 35 0.51 -16.52 1.72
CA GLU A 35 -0.38 -17.62 1.35
C GLU A 35 -0.15 -17.99 -0.12
N ALA A 36 0.03 -19.29 -0.43
CA ALA A 36 0.42 -19.75 -1.76
C ALA A 36 -0.54 -19.35 -2.91
N LEU A 37 -1.82 -19.10 -2.60
CA LEU A 37 -2.82 -18.65 -3.57
C LEU A 37 -2.94 -17.12 -3.67
N HIS A 38 -2.27 -16.40 -2.79
CA HIS A 38 -2.27 -14.94 -2.69
C HIS A 38 -0.82 -14.41 -2.56
N PRO A 39 0.05 -14.69 -3.54
CA PRO A 39 1.45 -14.32 -3.48
C PRO A 39 1.64 -12.81 -3.71
N ILE A 40 2.79 -12.26 -3.33
CA ILE A 40 3.00 -10.80 -3.30
C ILE A 40 2.87 -10.13 -4.68
N GLU A 41 3.23 -10.84 -5.74
CA GLU A 41 3.13 -10.36 -7.12
C GLU A 41 1.67 -10.00 -7.48
N SER A 42 0.68 -10.66 -6.86
CA SER A 42 -0.73 -10.37 -7.05
C SER A 42 -1.14 -8.96 -6.61
N ALA A 43 -0.40 -8.35 -5.67
CA ALA A 43 -0.61 -6.96 -5.24
C ALA A 43 0.24 -5.96 -6.04
N LEU A 44 1.38 -6.40 -6.58
CA LEU A 44 2.34 -5.53 -7.26
C LEU A 44 2.13 -5.44 -8.77
N MET A 45 1.44 -6.38 -9.41
CA MET A 45 1.20 -6.38 -10.86
C MET A 45 -0.16 -5.78 -11.24
N SER A 46 -0.24 -5.09 -12.38
CA SER A 46 -1.49 -4.51 -12.88
C SER A 46 -2.41 -5.59 -13.45
N GLY A 47 -3.50 -5.91 -12.73
CA GLY A 47 -4.71 -6.46 -13.34
C GLY A 47 -4.96 -7.96 -13.26
N THR A 48 -4.29 -8.74 -12.41
CA THR A 48 -4.43 -10.22 -12.45
C THR A 48 -4.43 -10.97 -11.13
N GLY A 49 -4.54 -10.31 -9.97
CA GLY A 49 -4.39 -10.97 -8.67
C GLY A 49 -5.59 -10.81 -7.71
N LEU A 50 -5.75 -11.78 -6.81
CA LEU A 50 -6.60 -11.67 -5.62
C LEU A 50 -5.93 -10.85 -4.48
N GLY A 51 -4.93 -10.04 -4.83
CA GLY A 51 -4.03 -9.41 -3.87
C GLY A 51 -3.08 -10.39 -3.19
N TRP A 52 -2.20 -9.83 -2.37
CA TRP A 52 -1.35 -10.55 -1.43
C TRP A 52 -2.11 -10.85 -0.14
N ARG A 53 -1.78 -11.98 0.50
CA ARG A 53 -2.23 -12.31 1.84
C ARG A 53 -1.14 -13.03 2.61
N SER A 54 -1.01 -12.73 3.90
CA SER A 54 -0.08 -13.42 4.78
C SER A 54 -0.55 -14.83 5.12
N ALA A 55 0.37 -15.79 5.18
CA ALA A 55 0.06 -17.14 5.67
C ALA A 55 -0.12 -17.17 7.19
N GLU A 56 0.58 -16.28 7.90
CA GLU A 56 0.52 -16.20 9.36
C GLU A 56 -0.32 -15.00 9.81
N SER A 57 -0.85 -15.10 11.03
CA SER A 57 -1.58 -14.02 11.69
C SER A 57 -0.65 -13.05 12.41
N GLY A 58 -1.11 -11.81 12.61
CA GLY A 58 -0.39 -10.79 13.37
C GLY A 58 0.35 -9.81 12.47
N GLU A 59 1.31 -9.07 13.04
CA GLU A 59 2.09 -8.07 12.31
C GLU A 59 2.84 -8.71 11.14
N GLN A 60 2.77 -8.09 9.97
CA GLN A 60 3.43 -8.55 8.76
C GLN A 60 4.16 -7.38 8.10
N THR A 61 5.30 -7.70 7.49
CA THR A 61 6.12 -6.72 6.76
C THR A 61 6.23 -7.12 5.30
N ILE A 62 6.11 -6.13 4.42
CA ILE A 62 6.47 -6.19 3.00
C ILE A 62 7.59 -5.18 2.78
N ARG A 63 8.70 -5.59 2.16
CA ARG A 63 9.78 -4.68 1.74
C ARG A 63 10.01 -4.77 0.26
N LEU A 64 10.13 -3.62 -0.39
CA LEU A 64 10.62 -3.48 -1.75
C LEU A 64 12.06 -2.99 -1.68
N LEU A 65 13.00 -3.83 -2.12
CA LEU A 65 14.42 -3.53 -2.19
C LEU A 65 14.75 -3.21 -3.64
N PHE A 66 14.93 -1.93 -3.95
CA PHE A 66 15.19 -1.51 -5.32
C PHE A 66 16.63 -1.82 -5.74
N ASP A 67 16.80 -2.40 -6.92
CA ASP A 67 18.13 -2.69 -7.48
C ASP A 67 18.94 -1.41 -7.71
N VAL A 68 18.25 -0.33 -8.04
CA VAL A 68 18.78 1.04 -8.12
C VAL A 68 17.85 1.96 -7.33
N PRO A 69 18.37 2.84 -6.45
CA PRO A 69 17.53 3.74 -5.67
C PRO A 69 16.59 4.58 -6.54
N GLN A 70 15.31 4.56 -6.23
CA GLN A 70 14.26 5.20 -7.02
C GLN A 70 13.88 6.57 -6.45
N ARG A 71 13.32 7.43 -7.31
CA ARG A 71 12.57 8.60 -6.85
C ARG A 71 11.10 8.21 -6.80
N ILE A 72 10.47 8.41 -5.65
CA ILE A 72 9.05 8.10 -5.46
C ILE A 72 8.34 9.43 -5.16
N LYS A 73 7.33 9.73 -5.97
CA LYS A 73 6.45 10.89 -5.87
C LYS A 73 5.01 10.54 -5.54
N ARG A 74 4.62 9.27 -5.72
CA ARG A 74 3.28 8.81 -5.39
C ARG A 74 3.31 7.39 -4.85
N ILE A 75 2.52 7.13 -3.83
CA ILE A 75 2.32 5.81 -3.25
C ILE A 75 0.82 5.55 -3.17
N ARG A 76 0.36 4.46 -3.77
CA ARG A 76 -1.04 4.04 -3.69
C ARG A 76 -1.13 2.65 -3.07
N LEU A 77 -1.99 2.51 -2.08
CA LEU A 77 -2.33 1.25 -1.42
C LEU A 77 -3.82 0.99 -1.57
N LEU A 78 -4.19 -0.27 -1.81
CA LEU A 78 -5.56 -0.75 -1.69
C LEU A 78 -5.55 -1.93 -0.74
N PHE A 79 -6.29 -1.81 0.35
CA PHE A 79 -6.56 -2.89 1.27
C PHE A 79 -7.98 -3.41 1.02
N ASP A 80 -8.15 -4.73 1.05
CA ASP A 80 -9.44 -5.38 0.82
C ASP A 80 -9.66 -6.51 1.85
N GLU A 81 -10.86 -6.51 2.42
CA GLU A 81 -11.33 -7.33 3.54
C GLU A 81 -12.77 -7.76 3.29
N GLN A 82 -12.99 -8.57 2.26
CA GLN A 82 -14.34 -8.98 1.85
C GLN A 82 -14.98 -10.03 2.77
N PHE A 83 -14.19 -10.87 3.43
CA PHE A 83 -14.67 -12.08 4.11
C PHE A 83 -14.29 -12.20 5.59
N GLY A 84 -13.62 -11.19 6.14
CA GLY A 84 -13.21 -11.17 7.54
C GLY A 84 -14.29 -10.71 8.51
N ARG A 85 -13.84 -10.39 9.71
CA ARG A 85 -14.66 -9.84 10.79
C ARG A 85 -14.34 -8.35 10.94
N GLY A 86 -15.25 -7.64 11.59
CA GLY A 86 -14.99 -6.24 11.95
C GLY A 86 -13.74 -6.13 12.82
N ARG A 87 -12.79 -5.29 12.41
CA ARG A 87 -11.48 -5.12 13.05
C ARG A 87 -10.90 -3.74 12.77
N THR A 88 -9.99 -3.32 13.64
CA THR A 88 -9.21 -2.09 13.43
C THR A 88 -7.82 -2.48 12.94
N GLN A 89 -7.49 -2.08 11.72
CA GLN A 89 -6.18 -2.31 11.11
C GLN A 89 -5.30 -1.07 11.26
N GLU A 90 -4.01 -1.27 11.51
CA GLU A 90 -2.98 -0.24 11.39
C GLU A 90 -2.01 -0.61 10.26
N PHE A 91 -1.50 0.38 9.54
CA PHE A 91 -0.30 0.20 8.75
C PHE A 91 0.67 1.37 8.92
N VAL A 92 1.94 1.10 8.61
CA VAL A 92 3.03 2.07 8.60
C VAL A 92 3.79 1.93 7.30
N LEU A 93 3.99 3.05 6.61
CA LEU A 93 4.93 3.13 5.50
C LEU A 93 6.22 3.78 5.97
N ASN A 94 7.33 3.09 5.76
CA ASN A 94 8.68 3.59 6.01
C ASN A 94 9.50 3.56 4.72
N TRP A 95 10.57 4.34 4.67
CA TRP A 95 11.59 4.21 3.63
C TRP A 95 13.00 4.37 4.17
N SER A 96 13.97 3.84 3.44
CA SER A 96 15.39 4.06 3.69
C SER A 96 16.14 4.31 2.38
N PRO A 97 17.14 5.19 2.36
CA PRO A 97 18.06 5.33 1.24
C PRO A 97 19.10 4.19 1.16
N GLY A 98 19.02 3.21 2.07
CA GLY A 98 19.87 2.02 2.06
C GLY A 98 21.13 2.15 2.94
N GLY A 99 21.91 1.07 2.98
CA GLY A 99 23.09 0.95 3.85
C GLY A 99 22.71 0.92 5.33
N GLU A 100 23.54 1.53 6.19
CA GLU A 100 23.31 1.62 7.64
C GLU A 100 22.35 2.74 8.04
N GLN A 101 21.68 3.38 7.07
CA GLN A 101 20.77 4.49 7.38
C GLN A 101 19.45 3.98 7.97
N PRO A 102 18.93 4.64 9.03
CA PRO A 102 17.69 4.23 9.65
C PRO A 102 16.50 4.46 8.71
N TYR A 103 15.47 3.65 8.89
CA TYR A 103 14.17 3.86 8.28
C TYR A 103 13.53 5.17 8.76
N ARG A 104 12.83 5.84 7.84
CA ARG A 104 12.08 7.07 8.09
C ARG A 104 10.61 6.80 7.81
N GLU A 105 9.77 7.09 8.80
CA GLU A 105 8.31 6.97 8.64
C GLU A 105 7.82 8.01 7.63
N ILE A 106 7.00 7.55 6.68
CA ILE A 106 6.26 8.38 5.72
C ILE A 106 4.90 8.72 6.32
N VAL A 107 4.17 7.68 6.73
CA VAL A 107 2.83 7.79 7.29
C VAL A 107 2.49 6.56 8.12
N ARG A 108 1.65 6.77 9.14
CA ARG A 108 0.95 5.73 9.90
C ARG A 108 -0.53 6.02 9.87
N GLN A 109 -1.34 5.03 9.54
CA GLN A 109 -2.80 5.15 9.53
C GLN A 109 -3.45 3.99 10.26
N GLN A 110 -4.63 4.27 10.82
CA GLN A 110 -5.54 3.28 11.36
C GLN A 110 -6.93 3.48 10.78
N TYR A 111 -7.62 2.39 10.47
CA TYR A 111 -9.01 2.41 10.02
C TYR A 111 -9.73 1.13 10.41
N ASN A 112 -11.06 1.15 10.30
CA ASN A 112 -11.92 0.05 10.71
C ASN A 112 -12.52 -0.63 9.49
N PHE A 113 -12.26 -1.93 9.35
CA PHE A 113 -13.09 -2.78 8.52
C PHE A 113 -14.32 -3.22 9.31
N SER A 114 -15.47 -3.20 8.66
CA SER A 114 -16.74 -3.67 9.21
C SER A 114 -17.54 -4.37 8.12
N PRO A 115 -17.10 -5.55 7.63
CA PRO A 115 -17.84 -6.29 6.61
C PRO A 115 -19.27 -6.61 7.07
N PRO A 116 -20.28 -6.48 6.20
CA PRO A 116 -20.17 -6.16 4.77
C PRO A 116 -20.13 -4.66 4.43
N ASP A 117 -20.22 -3.76 5.42
CA ASP A 117 -20.41 -2.32 5.20
C ASP A 117 -19.13 -1.59 4.75
N VAL A 118 -18.00 -1.86 5.42
CA VAL A 118 -16.68 -1.31 5.06
C VAL A 118 -15.70 -2.46 4.86
N THR A 119 -15.42 -2.77 3.60
CA THR A 119 -14.57 -3.91 3.20
C THR A 119 -13.30 -3.49 2.48
N SER A 120 -13.15 -2.22 2.09
CA SER A 120 -11.96 -1.77 1.35
C SER A 120 -11.52 -0.39 1.81
N GLU A 121 -10.21 -0.14 1.79
CA GLU A 121 -9.63 1.16 2.05
C GLU A 121 -8.60 1.51 0.97
N VAL A 122 -8.63 2.75 0.47
CA VAL A 122 -7.73 3.24 -0.59
C VAL A 122 -6.96 4.43 -0.08
N GLU A 123 -5.64 4.27 -0.04
CA GLU A 123 -4.71 5.33 0.34
C GLU A 123 -3.93 5.78 -0.89
N ASP A 124 -3.83 7.09 -1.09
CA ASP A 124 -3.14 7.67 -2.24
C ASP A 124 -2.36 8.92 -1.79
N TYR A 125 -1.05 8.75 -1.62
CA TYR A 125 -0.16 9.77 -1.08
C TYR A 125 0.69 10.38 -2.18
N VAL A 126 0.71 11.71 -2.24
CA VAL A 126 1.72 12.47 -2.97
C VAL A 126 2.89 12.73 -2.04
N VAL A 127 4.08 12.30 -2.43
CA VAL A 127 5.33 12.42 -1.68
C VAL A 127 6.44 13.02 -2.57
N ASP A 128 7.63 13.28 -2.02
CA ASP A 128 8.82 13.61 -2.83
C ASP A 128 10.06 12.98 -2.18
N LEU A 129 10.15 11.66 -2.29
CA LEU A 129 11.24 10.87 -1.74
C LEU A 129 12.29 10.64 -2.82
N ASN A 130 13.53 10.99 -2.51
CA ASN A 130 14.64 10.90 -3.46
C ASN A 130 15.66 9.88 -2.96
N GLY A 131 16.03 8.94 -3.83
CA GLY A 131 17.01 7.90 -3.52
C GLY A 131 16.47 6.83 -2.57
N VAL A 132 15.22 6.41 -2.76
CA VAL A 132 14.61 5.31 -2.00
C VAL A 132 15.24 4.00 -2.44
N ALA A 133 16.03 3.38 -1.57
CA ALA A 133 16.58 2.05 -1.80
C ALA A 133 15.66 0.95 -1.23
N VAL A 134 14.99 1.25 -0.10
CA VAL A 134 14.02 0.35 0.50
C VAL A 134 12.74 1.11 0.81
N LEU A 135 11.60 0.55 0.39
CA LEU A 135 10.29 0.93 0.90
C LEU A 135 9.76 -0.23 1.76
N GLU A 136 9.30 0.07 2.97
CA GLU A 136 8.77 -0.92 3.91
C GLU A 136 7.32 -0.57 4.24
N LEU A 137 6.45 -1.57 4.17
CA LEU A 137 5.06 -1.52 4.62
C LEU A 137 4.89 -2.53 5.75
N VAL A 138 4.59 -2.03 6.94
CA VAL A 138 4.25 -2.85 8.11
C VAL A 138 2.73 -2.79 8.29
N ILE A 139 2.08 -3.95 8.38
CA ILE A 139 0.63 -4.06 8.55
C ILE A 139 0.36 -4.81 9.85
N ILE A 140 -0.39 -4.19 10.75
CA ILE A 140 -0.99 -4.84 11.92
C ILE A 140 -2.47 -5.05 11.58
N PRO A 141 -2.86 -6.27 11.18
CA PRO A 141 -4.18 -6.53 10.61
C PRO A 141 -5.32 -6.44 11.63
N ASP A 142 -5.00 -6.56 12.93
CA ASP A 142 -5.92 -6.24 14.03
C ASP A 142 -5.10 -5.73 15.22
N ILE A 143 -5.22 -4.45 15.56
CA ILE A 143 -4.50 -3.86 16.70
C ILE A 143 -4.97 -4.43 18.05
N SER A 144 -6.14 -5.07 18.08
CA SER A 144 -6.63 -5.80 19.26
C SER A 144 -5.91 -7.13 19.44
N GLY A 145 -5.10 -7.54 18.46
CA GLY A 145 -4.48 -8.86 18.35
C GLY A 145 -5.47 -9.92 17.88
N GLY A 146 -4.97 -11.13 17.63
CA GLY A 146 -5.79 -12.27 17.23
C GLY A 146 -5.23 -13.05 16.06
N LEU A 147 -6.09 -13.85 15.42
CA LEU A 147 -5.74 -14.73 14.30
C LEU A 147 -5.93 -14.05 12.92
N ALA A 148 -5.93 -12.73 12.92
CA ALA A 148 -6.09 -11.90 11.74
C ALA A 148 -4.84 -12.00 10.85
N CYS A 149 -5.03 -12.39 9.58
CA CYS A 149 -4.00 -12.27 8.54
C CYS A 149 -4.05 -10.86 7.92
N ALA A 150 -2.91 -10.39 7.44
CA ALA A 150 -2.81 -9.17 6.65
C ALA A 150 -3.11 -9.47 5.18
N SER A 151 -3.75 -8.51 4.52
CA SER A 151 -4.03 -8.54 3.09
C SER A 151 -3.68 -7.21 2.46
N LEU A 152 -3.31 -7.25 1.18
CA LEU A 152 -3.06 -6.06 0.38
C LEU A 152 -3.49 -6.36 -1.05
N ALA A 153 -4.52 -5.68 -1.53
CA ALA A 153 -5.01 -5.88 -2.89
C ALA A 153 -4.15 -5.18 -3.94
N GLN A 154 -3.54 -4.03 -3.60
CA GLN A 154 -2.65 -3.33 -4.52
C GLN A 154 -1.60 -2.47 -3.80
N LEU A 155 -0.39 -2.44 -4.34
CA LEU A 155 0.64 -1.44 -4.05
C LEU A 155 1.22 -0.90 -5.37
N ARG A 156 1.17 0.43 -5.57
CA ARG A 156 1.71 1.13 -6.74
C ARG A 156 2.58 2.29 -6.32
N LEU A 157 3.64 2.52 -7.08
CA LEU A 157 4.61 3.60 -6.87
C LEU A 157 4.84 4.34 -8.19
N ALA A 158 4.99 5.66 -8.15
CA ALA A 158 5.36 6.51 -9.28
C ALA A 158 6.27 7.65 -8.82
#